data_AF-A0A7X7XKY0-F1
#
_entry.id   AF-A0A7X7XKY0-F1
#
_cell.length_a   1.000
_cell.length_b   1.000
_cell.length_c   1.000
_cell.angle_alpha   90.00
_cell.angle_beta   90.00
_cell.angle_gamma   90.00
#
_symmetry.space_group_name_H-M   'P 1'
#
loop_
_entity.id
_entity.type
_entity.pdbx_description
1 polymer ?
#
loop_
_entity_poly.entity_id
_entity_poly.type
_entity_poly.pdbx_seq_one_letter_code
_entity_poly.pdbx_strand_id
1 'polypeptide(L)' 'MSAETDAQREVTRVALAGIAGAGFALAGSGAIREHGVSDRPTEDVDLFTPRQDSAEFGRAEQ' A
#
# COMPACT_ATOMS: atom_id res chain seq x y z
N MET A 1 8.17 -15.65 9.11
CA MET A 1 7.84 -14.86 7.92
C MET A 1 9.04 -14.91 6.98
N SER A 2 8.84 -14.93 5.66
CA SER A 2 9.97 -14.96 4.72
C SER A 2 10.61 -13.58 4.62
N ALA A 3 11.92 -13.52 4.36
CA ALA A 3 12.65 -12.26 4.19
C ALA A 3 12.03 -11.36 3.10
N GLU A 4 11.47 -11.94 2.04
CA GLU A 4 10.77 -11.23 0.97
C GLU A 4 9.48 -10.57 1.47
N THR A 5 8.72 -11.25 2.33
CA THR A 5 7.50 -10.70 2.92
C THR A 5 7.83 -9.52 3.83
N ASP A 6 8.91 -9.64 4.62
CA ASP A 6 9.36 -8.57 5.51
C ASP A 6 9.84 -7.35 4.71
N ALA A 7 10.58 -7.57 3.62
CA ALA A 7 11.00 -6.50 2.72
C ALA A 7 9.80 -5.81 2.05
N GLN A 8 8.81 -6.57 1.58
CA GLN A 8 7.61 -5.99 0.97
C GLN A 8 6.78 -5.17 1.97
N ARG A 9 6.67 -5.63 3.23
CA ARG A 9 6.02 -4.88 4.30
C ARG A 9 6.73 -3.57 4.57
N GLU A 10 8.05 -3.57 4.54
CA GLU A 10 8.84 -2.36 4.72
C GLU A 10 8.63 -1.36 3.57
N VAL A 11 8.63 -1.82 2.32
CA VAL A 11 8.29 -0.99 1.16
C VAL A 11 6.88 -0.40 1.31
N THR A 12 5.89 -1.22 1.67
CA THR A 12 4.51 -0.77 1.92
C THR A 12 4.45 0.29 3.01
N ARG A 13 5.18 0.09 4.11
CA ARG A 13 5.23 1.03 5.24
C ARG A 13 5.83 2.38 4.82
N VAL A 14 6.92 2.37 4.05
CA VAL A 14 7.57 3.58 3.55
C VAL A 14 6.66 4.34 2.59
N ALA A 15 6.01 3.65 1.66
CA ALA A 15 5.05 4.26 0.72
C ALA A 15 3.90 4.95 1.46
N LEU A 16 3.23 4.22 2.38
CA LEU A 16 2.11 4.76 3.18
C LEU A 16 2.54 5.96 4.04
N ALA A 17 3.75 5.93 4.60
CA ALA A 17 4.27 7.06 5.38
C ALA A 17 4.49 8.31 4.50
N GLY A 18 4.98 8.13 3.27
CA GLY A 18 5.20 9.23 2.31
C GLY A 18 3.90 9.93 1.91
N ILE A 19 2.80 9.18 1.80
CA ILE A 19 1.50 9.67 1.34
C ILE A 19 0.46 9.87 2.45
N ALA A 20 0.86 9.83 3.73
CA ALA A 20 -0.07 9.82 4.87
C ALA A 20 -1.08 10.98 4.89
N GLY A 21 -0.74 12.15 4.32
CA GLY A 21 -1.63 13.31 4.22
C GLY A 21 -2.60 13.28 3.02
N ALA A 22 -2.35 12.42 2.03
CA ALA A 22 -3.11 12.37 0.78
C ALA A 22 -4.38 11.48 0.87
N GLY A 23 -4.62 10.84 2.03
CA GLY A 23 -5.86 10.09 2.27
C GLY A 23 -5.92 8.74 1.56
N PHE A 24 -4.76 8.13 1.29
CA PHE A 24 -4.67 6.78 0.74
C PHE A 24 -4.70 5.72 1.85
N ALA A 25 -5.21 4.55 1.49
CA ALA A 25 -5.18 3.33 2.30
C ALA A 25 -4.57 2.18 1.48
N LEU A 26 -3.96 1.22 2.18
CA LEU A 26 -3.51 -0.02 1.56
C LEU A 26 -4.70 -0.82 1.04
N ALA A 27 -4.60 -1.32 -0.18
CA ALA A 27 -5.60 -2.12 -0.85
C ALA A 27 -5.00 -3.45 -1.33
N GLY A 28 -5.82 -4.19 -2.09
CA GLY A 28 -5.39 -5.39 -2.80
C GLY A 28 -4.81 -6.48 -1.90
N SER A 29 -3.83 -7.21 -2.44
CA SER A 29 -3.25 -8.40 -1.80
C SER A 29 -2.49 -8.08 -0.50
N GLY A 30 -1.87 -6.91 -0.40
CA GLY A 30 -1.22 -6.43 0.82
C GLY A 30 -2.22 -6.25 1.96
N ALA A 31 -3.36 -5.59 1.71
CA ALA A 31 -4.41 -5.43 2.71
C ALA A 31 -5.03 -6.78 3.15
N ILE A 32 -5.31 -7.67 2.19
CA ILE A 32 -5.83 -9.02 2.46
C ILE A 32 -4.88 -9.79 3.39
N ARG A 33 -3.56 -9.67 3.18
CA ARG A 33 -2.56 -10.30 4.03
C ARG A 33 -2.51 -9.71 5.44
N GLU A 34 -2.50 -8.38 5.58
CA GLU A 34 -2.48 -7.74 6.90
C GLU A 34 -3.77 -7.99 7.72
N HIS A 35 -4.86 -8.34 7.04
CA HIS A 35 -6.10 -8.81 7.68
C HIS A 35 -6.14 -10.33 7.95
N GLY A 36 -5.05 -11.06 7.70
CA GLY A 36 -4.93 -12.49 8.01
C GLY A 36 -5.77 -13.42 7.13
N VAL A 37 -6.21 -12.93 5.96
CA VAL A 37 -7.03 -13.73 5.02
C VAL A 37 -6.15 -14.64 4.15
N SER A 38 -4.89 -14.26 3.92
CA SER A 38 -3.92 -15.05 3.13
C SER A 38 -2.48 -14.72 3.51
N ASP A 39 -1.62 -15.72 3.55
CA ASP A 39 -0.17 -15.55 3.74
C ASP A 39 0.62 -15.60 2.41
N ARG A 40 -0.06 -15.60 1.27
CA ARG A 40 0.58 -15.62 -0.04
C ARG A 40 1.45 -14.35 -0.19
N PRO A 41 2.72 -14.48 -0.64
CA PRO A 41 3.54 -13.33 -1.01
C PRO A 41 2.89 -12.51 -2.12
N THR A 42 3.20 -11.21 -2.13
CA THR A 42 2.89 -10.29 -3.22
C THR A 42 4.10 -9.38 -3.40
N GLU A 43 4.25 -8.83 -4.60
CA GLU A 43 5.33 -7.90 -4.93
C GLU A 43 4.80 -6.48 -5.15
N ASP A 44 3.51 -6.35 -5.44
CA ASP A 44 2.85 -5.07 -5.71
C ASP A 44 2.43 -4.33 -4.43
N VAL A 45 2.22 -3.02 -4.54
CA VAL A 45 1.59 -2.16 -3.52
C VAL A 45 0.38 -1.48 -4.13
N ASP A 46 -0.81 -1.96 -3.79
CA ASP A 46 -2.06 -1.36 -4.23
C ASP A 46 -2.51 -0.29 -3.23
N LEU A 47 -2.83 0.91 -3.72
CA LEU A 47 -3.32 2.02 -2.90
C LEU A 47 -4.71 2.46 -3.37
N PHE A 48 -5.56 2.82 -2.41
CA PHE A 48 -6.91 3.32 -2.68
C PHE A 48 -7.13 4.67 -2.00
N THR A 49 -7.79 5.60 -2.69
CA THR A 49 -8.29 6.84 -2.09
C THR A 49 -9.71 7.11 -2.60
N PRO A 50 -10.64 7.59 -1.74
CA PRO A 50 -11.95 8.05 -2.19
C PRO A 50 -11.89 9.43 -2.85
N ARG A 51 -10.75 10.14 -2.80
CA ARG A 51 -10.59 11.46 -3.44
C ARG A 51 -10.54 11.26 -4.95
N GLN A 52 -11.53 11.81 -5.67
CA GLN A 52 -11.64 11.68 -7.13
C GLN A 52 -10.91 12.79 -7.90
N ASP A 53 -10.22 13.72 -7.23
CA ASP A 53 -9.44 14.75 -7.90
C ASP A 53 -8.17 14.13 -8.51
N SER A 54 -8.20 13.93 -9.82
CA SER A 54 -7.10 13.34 -10.59
C SER A 54 -5.79 14.14 -10.49
N ALA A 55 -5.85 15.46 -10.25
CA ALA A 55 -4.66 16.30 -10.11
C ALA A 55 -4.03 16.20 -8.72
N GLU A 56 -4.79 15.86 -7.69
CA GLU A 56 -4.25 15.50 -6.37
C GLU A 56 -3.68 14.08 -6.37
N PHE A 57 -4.35 13.13 -7.03
CA PHE A 57 -3.89 11.74 -7.15
C PHE A 57 -2.47 11.67 -7.74
N GLY A 58 -2.25 12.33 -8.89
CA GLY A 58 -0.93 12.34 -9.54
C GLY A 58 0.16 13.06 -8.73
N ARG A 59 -0.19 13.92 -7.76
CA ARG A 59 0.77 14.57 -6.88
C ARG A 59 1.22 13.71 -5.70
N ALA A 60 0.40 12.73 -5.29
CA ALA A 60 0.76 11.80 -4.23
C ALA A 60 1.73 10.70 -4.68
N GLU A 61 1.80 10.44 -5.99
CA GLU A 61 2.67 9.42 -6.62
C GLU A 61 4.07 9.94 -7.03
N GLN A 62 4.36 11.24 -6.79
CA GLN A 62 5.67 11.85 -7.06
C GLN A 62 6.58 11.84 -5.85
#